data_AF-A0A4Y8KWU3-F1
#
_entry.id   AF-A0A4Y8KWU3-F1
#
_cell.length_a   1.000
_cell.length_b   1.000
_cell.length_c   1.000
_cell.angle_alpha   90.00
_cell.angle_beta   90.00
_cell.angle_gamma   90.00
#
_symmetry.space_group_name_H-M   'P 1'
#
loop_
_entity.id
_entity.type
_entity.pdbx_description
1 polymer ?
#
loop_
_entity_poly.entity_id
_entity_poly.type
_entity_poly.pdbx_seq_one_letter_code
_entity_poly.pdbx_strand_id
1 'polypeptide(L)'
;MLKWPRTHFAFKAALAAGLAFLIAPHMPGVAAQYAYYAPLGALVSMYPTVAGTLRQGMHTLVGLTLGIGLAFLLIAFGTPTALTVGVLVGIGILLAGIPKLGAGTDWIPSVALFVLLVGGKNAENMSFGYLVQIAVGVTVGLAVNVLVFPPLNFDAATASVNRLHLVLSQQLKDMGNALQEQWPPRHEDWALRTGALSDAARAVRLAVQKADDSRRANPRRRRYPRDLNADYRTVENLERVTFHIRDITEVLSDVIWNEDAPYAIPELLSLPLGAAMSAVGELLQLLEGEDIDQRKRLQDTATALVDQLIAQAGRVRGDDPKNTPDSAGAIVLSLHRILRVLRQ
;
A
#
# COMPACT_ATOMS: atom_id res chain seq x y z
N MET A 1 -9.58 -10.17 14.68
CA MET A 1 -10.98 -10.44 14.24
C MET A 1 -11.31 -9.57 13.02
N LEU A 2 -11.42 -10.13 11.81
CA LEU A 2 -11.63 -9.34 10.58
C LEU A 2 -12.52 -10.06 9.53
N LYS A 3 -13.70 -10.59 9.92
CA LYS A 3 -14.65 -11.24 8.98
C LYS A 3 -15.69 -10.29 8.37
N TRP A 4 -15.80 -9.06 8.88
CA TRP A 4 -16.84 -8.08 8.52
C TRP A 4 -16.66 -7.28 7.21
N PRO A 5 -15.45 -7.12 6.61
CA PRO A 5 -15.32 -6.28 5.41
C PRO A 5 -15.94 -6.91 4.15
N ARG A 6 -15.85 -8.23 4.01
CA ARG A 6 -16.26 -8.94 2.78
C ARG A 6 -17.78 -9.08 2.66
N THR A 7 -18.48 -9.28 3.77
CA THR A 7 -19.94 -9.42 3.78
C THR A 7 -20.63 -8.10 3.44
N HIS A 8 -20.13 -6.98 3.97
CA HIS A 8 -20.66 -5.66 3.64
C HIS A 8 -20.43 -5.29 2.17
N PHE A 9 -19.23 -5.56 1.63
CA PHE A 9 -18.95 -5.33 0.21
C PHE A 9 -19.81 -6.22 -0.69
N ALA A 10 -19.97 -7.51 -0.34
CA ALA A 10 -20.83 -8.42 -1.09
C ALA A 10 -22.29 -7.93 -1.12
N PHE A 11 -22.81 -7.45 0.00
CA PHE A 11 -24.17 -6.87 0.06
C PHE A 11 -24.31 -5.65 -0.86
N LYS A 12 -23.34 -4.72 -0.83
CA LYS A 12 -23.35 -3.56 -1.74
C LYS A 12 -23.30 -3.96 -3.21
N ALA A 13 -22.43 -4.90 -3.56
CA ALA A 13 -22.28 -5.36 -4.93
C ALA A 13 -23.57 -6.05 -5.42
N ALA A 14 -24.17 -6.90 -4.59
CA ALA A 14 -25.45 -7.55 -4.88
C ALA A 14 -26.59 -6.52 -5.05
N LEU A 15 -26.69 -5.54 -4.14
CA LEU A 15 -27.67 -4.46 -4.23
C LEU A 15 -27.49 -3.62 -5.50
N ALA A 16 -26.25 -3.26 -5.83
CA ALA A 16 -25.94 -2.51 -7.04
C ALA A 16 -26.30 -3.29 -8.31
N ALA A 17 -25.93 -4.57 -8.39
CA ALA A 17 -26.27 -5.42 -9.53
C ALA A 17 -27.80 -5.57 -9.69
N GLY A 18 -28.52 -5.79 -8.58
CA GLY A 18 -29.98 -5.91 -8.59
C GLY A 18 -30.68 -4.62 -9.01
N LEU A 19 -30.27 -3.47 -8.46
CA LEU A 19 -30.81 -2.17 -8.85
C LEU A 19 -30.48 -1.82 -10.30
N ALA A 20 -29.27 -2.14 -10.76
CA ALA A 20 -28.88 -1.92 -12.15
C ALA A 20 -29.75 -2.75 -13.10
N PHE A 21 -30.03 -4.01 -12.76
CA PHE A 21 -30.93 -4.86 -13.53
C PHE A 21 -32.36 -4.30 -13.58
N LEU A 22 -32.84 -3.76 -12.46
CA LEU A 22 -34.18 -3.19 -12.37
C LEU A 22 -34.33 -1.91 -13.20
N ILE A 23 -33.27 -1.08 -13.27
CA ILE A 23 -33.27 0.18 -14.02
C ILE A 23 -33.07 -0.06 -15.52
N ALA A 24 -32.32 -1.09 -15.89
CA ALA A 24 -31.86 -1.33 -17.26
C ALA A 24 -32.96 -1.40 -18.34
N PRO A 25 -34.14 -2.02 -18.12
CA PRO A 25 -35.23 -2.04 -19.10
C PRO A 25 -35.85 -0.68 -19.37
N HIS A 26 -35.68 0.30 -18.47
CA HIS A 26 -36.23 1.65 -18.62
C HIS A 26 -35.32 2.57 -19.43
N MET A 27 -34.21 2.06 -19.97
CA MET A 27 -33.29 2.85 -20.80
C MET A 27 -33.86 3.08 -22.20
N PRO A 28 -33.60 4.25 -22.82
CA PRO A 28 -34.21 4.59 -24.10
C PRO A 28 -33.66 3.75 -25.27
N GLY A 29 -34.50 3.52 -26.27
CA GLY A 29 -34.12 2.97 -27.56
C GLY A 29 -33.66 1.50 -27.52
N VAL A 30 -32.69 1.16 -28.38
CA VAL A 30 -32.17 -0.21 -28.52
C VAL A 30 -31.45 -0.70 -27.27
N ALA A 31 -31.03 0.19 -26.37
CA ALA A 31 -30.33 -0.18 -25.14
C ALA A 31 -31.19 -1.05 -24.21
N ALA A 32 -32.52 -0.86 -24.17
CA ALA A 32 -33.43 -1.68 -23.35
C ALA A 32 -33.35 -3.19 -23.69
N GLN A 33 -33.04 -3.54 -24.94
CA GLN A 33 -32.92 -4.92 -25.39
C GLN A 33 -31.67 -5.62 -24.82
N TYR A 34 -30.74 -4.86 -24.25
CA TYR A 34 -29.47 -5.35 -23.73
C TYR A 34 -29.34 -5.17 -22.20
N ALA A 35 -30.47 -5.20 -21.49
CA ALA A 35 -30.55 -4.90 -20.06
C ALA A 35 -29.62 -5.74 -19.16
N TYR A 36 -29.21 -6.92 -19.61
CA TYR A 36 -28.32 -7.82 -18.89
C TYR A 36 -26.88 -7.31 -18.72
N TYR A 37 -26.46 -6.26 -19.44
CA TYR A 37 -25.14 -5.65 -19.26
C TYR A 37 -25.06 -4.66 -18.09
N ALA A 38 -26.17 -4.07 -17.64
CA ALA A 38 -26.12 -3.12 -16.53
C ALA A 38 -25.65 -3.73 -15.21
N PRO A 39 -26.10 -4.94 -14.81
CA PRO A 39 -25.54 -5.62 -13.63
C PRO A 39 -24.05 -5.89 -13.76
N LEU A 40 -23.58 -6.20 -14.96
CA LEU A 40 -22.15 -6.41 -15.25
C LEU A 40 -21.37 -5.10 -15.10
N GLY A 41 -21.88 -3.96 -15.57
CA GLY A 41 -21.27 -2.64 -15.36
C GLY A 41 -21.22 -2.25 -13.88
N ALA A 42 -22.27 -2.56 -13.12
CA ALA A 42 -22.31 -2.34 -11.67
C ALA A 42 -21.27 -3.23 -10.95
N LEU A 43 -21.18 -4.50 -11.32
CA LEU A 43 -20.24 -5.44 -10.72
C LEU A 43 -18.78 -5.05 -10.98
N VAL A 44 -18.43 -4.76 -12.24
CA VAL A 44 -17.05 -4.48 -12.66
C VAL A 44 -16.54 -3.16 -12.10
N SER A 45 -17.43 -2.17 -11.96
CA SER A 45 -17.08 -0.88 -11.36
C SER A 45 -16.95 -0.94 -9.84
N MET A 46 -17.56 -1.91 -9.16
CA MET A 46 -17.60 -1.92 -7.71
C MET A 46 -16.22 -2.09 -7.07
N TYR A 47 -15.89 -1.16 -6.19
CA TYR A 47 -14.66 -1.18 -5.41
C TYR A 47 -14.94 -0.82 -3.95
N PRO A 48 -14.11 -1.25 -2.98
CA PRO A 48 -14.33 -0.94 -1.56
C PRO A 48 -14.41 0.56 -1.23
N THR A 49 -13.85 1.44 -2.08
CA THR A 49 -13.86 2.89 -1.91
C THR A 49 -14.66 3.56 -3.02
N VAL A 50 -15.29 4.70 -2.72
CA VAL A 50 -16.04 5.49 -3.71
C VAL A 50 -15.12 5.98 -4.83
N ALA A 51 -13.94 6.52 -4.48
CA ALA A 51 -12.97 7.00 -5.46
C ALA A 51 -12.46 5.85 -6.35
N GLY A 52 -12.23 4.67 -5.75
CA GLY A 52 -11.88 3.47 -6.50
C GLY A 52 -13.00 3.01 -7.43
N THR A 53 -14.26 3.07 -6.99
CA THR A 53 -15.43 2.69 -7.81
C THR A 53 -15.58 3.63 -9.02
N LEU A 54 -15.43 4.94 -8.79
CA LEU A 54 -15.44 5.93 -9.85
C LEU A 54 -14.30 5.71 -10.85
N ARG A 55 -13.06 5.55 -10.35
CA ARG A 55 -11.88 5.32 -11.20
C ARG A 55 -12.01 4.02 -12.00
N GLN A 56 -12.42 2.93 -11.35
CA GLN A 56 -12.66 1.64 -11.97
C GLN A 56 -13.72 1.74 -13.07
N GLY A 57 -14.86 2.35 -12.75
CA GLY A 57 -15.94 2.58 -13.72
C GLY A 57 -15.51 3.42 -14.93
N MET A 58 -14.76 4.50 -14.71
CA MET A 58 -14.20 5.32 -15.80
C MET A 58 -13.22 4.54 -16.66
N HIS A 59 -12.28 3.80 -16.06
CA HIS A 59 -11.34 2.96 -16.79
C HIS A 59 -12.05 1.90 -17.62
N THR A 60 -13.06 1.22 -17.05
CA THR A 60 -13.89 0.25 -17.78
C THR A 60 -14.60 0.89 -18.96
N LEU A 61 -15.22 2.07 -18.79
CA LEU A 61 -15.91 2.77 -19.88
C LEU A 61 -14.96 3.24 -20.98
N VAL A 62 -13.78 3.74 -20.62
CA VAL A 62 -12.74 4.11 -21.60
C VAL A 62 -12.25 2.88 -22.36
N GLY A 63 -11.93 1.79 -21.66
CA GLY A 63 -11.49 0.54 -22.29
C GLY A 63 -12.56 -0.06 -23.21
N LEU A 64 -13.82 -0.07 -22.78
CA LEU A 64 -14.98 -0.48 -23.57
C LEU A 64 -15.13 0.38 -24.83
N THR A 65 -15.04 1.70 -24.71
CA THR A 65 -15.16 2.63 -25.85
C THR A 65 -14.02 2.44 -26.86
N LEU A 66 -12.78 2.28 -26.37
CA LEU A 66 -11.62 2.01 -27.22
C LEU A 66 -11.73 0.65 -27.93
N GLY A 67 -12.17 -0.39 -27.22
CA GLY A 67 -12.39 -1.72 -27.80
C GLY A 67 -13.48 -1.71 -28.87
N ILE A 68 -14.60 -1.03 -28.61
CA ILE A 68 -15.68 -0.81 -29.59
C ILE A 68 -15.13 -0.08 -30.83
N GLY A 69 -14.41 1.03 -30.63
CA GLY A 69 -13.83 1.81 -31.72
C GLY A 69 -12.84 1.01 -32.56
N LEU A 70 -11.99 0.20 -31.92
CA LEU A 70 -11.05 -0.70 -32.61
C LEU A 70 -11.78 -1.76 -33.44
N ALA A 71 -12.86 -2.33 -32.93
CA ALA A 71 -13.68 -3.27 -33.69
C ALA A 71 -14.30 -2.62 -34.92
N PHE A 72 -14.92 -1.44 -34.78
CA PHE A 72 -15.49 -0.72 -35.91
C PHE A 72 -14.45 -0.35 -36.98
N LEU A 73 -13.26 0.04 -36.55
CA LEU A 73 -12.15 0.33 -37.46
C LEU A 73 -11.86 -0.89 -38.35
N LEU A 74 -11.78 -2.10 -37.78
CA LEU A 74 -11.49 -3.30 -38.56
C LEU A 74 -12.69 -3.84 -39.35
N ILE A 75 -13.92 -3.69 -38.84
CA ILE A 75 -15.14 -4.01 -39.59
C ILE A 75 -15.21 -3.17 -40.88
N ALA A 76 -14.78 -1.91 -40.83
CA ALA A 76 -14.72 -1.04 -42.00
C ALA A 76 -13.74 -1.54 -43.08
N PHE A 77 -12.71 -2.32 -42.72
CA PHE A 77 -11.76 -2.91 -43.67
C PHE A 77 -12.22 -4.22 -44.31
N GLY A 78 -13.33 -4.82 -43.85
CA GLY A 78 -13.93 -5.99 -44.50
C GLY A 78 -14.41 -7.08 -43.53
N THR A 79 -14.55 -8.30 -44.06
CA THR A 79 -15.09 -9.45 -43.31
C THR A 79 -14.10 -9.99 -42.27
N PRO A 80 -14.55 -10.46 -41.09
CA PRO A 80 -13.69 -11.09 -40.10
C PRO A 80 -12.97 -12.33 -40.66
N THR A 81 -11.66 -12.28 -40.74
CA THR A 81 -10.73 -13.39 -41.05
C THR A 81 -9.77 -13.61 -39.89
N ALA A 82 -9.07 -14.76 -39.88
CA ALA A 82 -8.04 -15.07 -38.88
C ALA A 82 -6.98 -13.95 -38.77
N LEU A 83 -6.61 -13.34 -39.90
CA LEU A 83 -5.66 -12.22 -39.93
C LEU A 83 -6.24 -10.98 -39.26
N THR A 84 -7.48 -10.59 -39.57
CA THR A 84 -8.12 -9.42 -38.93
C THR A 84 -8.28 -9.62 -37.42
N VAL A 85 -8.57 -10.84 -36.96
CA VAL A 85 -8.66 -11.17 -35.54
C VAL A 85 -7.27 -11.05 -34.88
N GLY A 86 -6.23 -11.59 -35.51
CA GLY A 86 -4.86 -11.48 -35.01
C GLY A 86 -4.38 -10.02 -34.91
N VAL A 87 -4.64 -9.23 -35.95
CA VAL A 87 -4.32 -7.79 -35.97
C VAL A 87 -5.11 -7.04 -34.89
N LEU A 88 -6.41 -7.32 -34.74
CA LEU A 88 -7.25 -6.71 -33.71
C LEU A 88 -6.71 -6.97 -32.31
N VAL A 89 -6.37 -8.22 -32.01
CA VAL A 89 -5.84 -8.60 -30.71
C VAL A 89 -4.46 -7.98 -30.49
N GLY A 90 -3.60 -7.98 -31.50
CA GLY A 90 -2.28 -7.36 -31.43
C GLY A 90 -2.37 -5.86 -31.10
N ILE A 91 -3.18 -5.11 -31.84
CA ILE A 91 -3.41 -3.68 -31.58
C ILE A 91 -4.09 -3.48 -30.22
N GLY A 92 -5.06 -4.32 -29.88
CA GLY A 92 -5.76 -4.28 -28.61
C GLY A 92 -4.82 -4.44 -27.42
N ILE A 93 -3.88 -5.38 -27.47
CA ILE A 93 -2.85 -5.60 -26.45
C ILE A 93 -1.87 -4.41 -26.38
N LEU A 94 -1.45 -3.88 -27.53
CA LEU A 94 -0.58 -2.69 -27.57
C LEU A 94 -1.25 -1.48 -26.90
N LEU A 95 -2.53 -1.25 -27.19
CA LEU A 95 -3.33 -0.20 -26.53
C LEU A 95 -3.50 -0.48 -25.04
N ALA A 96 -3.76 -1.74 -24.68
CA ALA A 96 -3.90 -2.17 -23.29
C ALA A 96 -2.62 -1.92 -22.46
N GLY A 97 -1.44 -1.95 -23.09
CA GLY A 97 -0.15 -1.65 -22.46
C GLY A 97 0.04 -0.21 -21.97
N ILE A 98 -0.87 0.73 -22.28
CA ILE A 98 -0.78 2.12 -21.83
C ILE A 98 -1.02 2.19 -20.31
N PRO A 99 -0.04 2.62 -19.48
CA PRO A 99 -0.13 2.55 -18.01
C PRO A 99 -1.30 3.35 -17.41
N LYS A 100 -1.83 4.34 -18.16
CA LYS A 100 -2.91 5.22 -17.72
C LYS A 100 -4.32 4.60 -17.80
N LEU A 101 -4.48 3.43 -18.44
CA LEU A 101 -5.79 2.82 -18.67
C LEU A 101 -6.31 2.00 -17.49
N GLY A 102 -5.44 1.64 -16.54
CA GLY A 102 -5.81 0.90 -15.33
C GLY A 102 -6.64 -0.35 -15.66
N ALA A 103 -7.83 -0.47 -15.06
CA ALA A 103 -8.71 -1.61 -15.29
C ALA A 103 -9.31 -1.69 -16.70
N GLY A 104 -9.21 -0.64 -17.52
CA GLY A 104 -9.69 -0.62 -18.91
C GLY A 104 -8.82 -1.46 -19.85
N THR A 105 -7.57 -1.72 -19.48
CA THR A 105 -6.60 -2.55 -20.20
C THR A 105 -7.19 -3.91 -20.60
N ASP A 106 -7.85 -4.60 -19.67
CA ASP A 106 -8.42 -5.93 -19.93
C ASP A 106 -9.67 -5.87 -20.83
N TRP A 107 -10.36 -4.72 -20.87
CA TRP A 107 -11.60 -4.56 -21.62
C TRP A 107 -11.35 -4.35 -23.10
N ILE A 108 -10.27 -3.65 -23.49
CA ILE A 108 -10.00 -3.29 -24.88
C ILE A 108 -9.99 -4.52 -25.81
N PRO A 109 -9.10 -5.52 -25.62
CA PRO A 109 -9.04 -6.66 -26.53
C PRO A 109 -10.30 -7.54 -26.43
N SER A 110 -10.84 -7.75 -25.23
CA SER A 110 -12.03 -8.59 -25.03
C SER A 110 -13.28 -8.01 -25.68
N VAL A 111 -13.53 -6.71 -25.51
CA VAL A 111 -14.66 -6.01 -26.14
C VAL A 111 -14.46 -5.93 -27.63
N ALA A 112 -13.26 -5.60 -28.10
CA ALA A 112 -12.99 -5.49 -29.53
C ALA A 112 -13.28 -6.82 -30.25
N LEU A 113 -12.83 -7.94 -29.66
CA LEU A 113 -13.12 -9.28 -30.16
C LEU A 113 -14.62 -9.57 -30.13
N PHE A 114 -15.28 -9.26 -29.01
CA PHE A 114 -16.69 -9.53 -28.84
C PHE A 114 -17.54 -8.79 -29.86
N VAL A 115 -17.26 -7.50 -30.10
CA VAL A 115 -17.96 -6.69 -31.11
C VAL A 115 -17.65 -7.19 -32.53
N LEU A 116 -16.40 -7.53 -32.84
CA LEU A 116 -16.01 -8.03 -34.16
C LEU A 116 -16.69 -9.38 -34.49
N LEU A 117 -16.72 -10.30 -33.53
CA LEU A 117 -17.18 -11.68 -33.76
C LEU A 117 -18.69 -11.86 -33.58
N VAL A 118 -19.29 -11.17 -32.59
CA VAL A 118 -20.71 -11.34 -32.23
C VAL A 118 -21.58 -10.24 -32.84
N GLY A 119 -21.03 -9.03 -33.03
CA GLY A 119 -21.80 -7.87 -33.50
C GLY A 119 -22.38 -8.06 -34.91
N GLY A 120 -21.63 -8.69 -35.82
CA GLY A 120 -22.10 -8.95 -37.19
C GLY A 120 -22.71 -7.72 -37.84
N LYS A 121 -23.91 -7.87 -38.46
CA LYS A 121 -24.66 -6.75 -39.08
C LYS A 121 -25.31 -5.79 -38.09
N ASN A 122 -25.42 -6.17 -36.82
CA ASN A 122 -26.07 -5.37 -35.76
C ASN A 122 -25.03 -4.76 -34.80
N ALA A 123 -23.76 -4.71 -35.18
CA ALA A 123 -22.66 -4.28 -34.32
C ALA A 123 -22.88 -2.87 -33.74
N GLU A 124 -23.50 -1.97 -34.50
CA GLU A 124 -23.86 -0.61 -34.05
C GLU A 124 -24.86 -0.62 -32.89
N ASN A 125 -26.02 -1.25 -33.08
CA ASN A 125 -27.07 -1.32 -32.06
C ASN A 125 -26.59 -2.08 -30.82
N MET A 126 -25.82 -3.16 -31.02
CA MET A 126 -25.25 -3.95 -29.94
C MET A 126 -24.21 -3.16 -29.14
N SER A 127 -23.27 -2.49 -29.81
CA SER A 127 -22.22 -1.71 -29.14
C SER A 127 -22.79 -0.52 -28.40
N PHE A 128 -23.79 0.17 -28.98
CA PHE A 128 -24.50 1.26 -28.30
C PHE A 128 -25.23 0.76 -27.06
N GLY A 129 -26.02 -0.32 -27.19
CA GLY A 129 -26.72 -0.92 -26.06
C GLY A 129 -25.77 -1.38 -24.96
N TYR A 130 -24.65 -1.99 -25.34
CA TYR A 130 -23.62 -2.42 -24.41
C TYR A 130 -22.99 -1.25 -23.65
N LEU A 131 -22.56 -0.21 -24.36
CA LEU A 131 -21.93 0.98 -23.77
C LEU A 131 -22.88 1.71 -22.80
N VAL A 132 -24.13 1.95 -23.22
CA VAL A 132 -25.14 2.63 -22.40
C VAL A 132 -25.47 1.82 -21.15
N GLN A 133 -25.71 0.52 -21.29
CA GLN A 133 -26.09 -0.32 -20.15
C GLN A 133 -24.93 -0.46 -19.16
N ILE A 134 -23.69 -0.60 -19.64
CA ILE A 134 -22.51 -0.59 -18.75
C ILE A 134 -22.42 0.75 -18.01
N ALA A 135 -22.60 1.88 -18.70
CA ALA A 135 -22.57 3.20 -18.07
C ALA A 135 -23.64 3.33 -16.97
N VAL A 136 -24.87 2.86 -17.23
CA VAL A 136 -25.95 2.81 -16.24
C VAL A 136 -25.54 1.96 -15.03
N GLY A 137 -24.99 0.78 -15.29
CA GLY A 137 -24.44 -0.09 -14.26
C GLY A 137 -23.39 0.60 -13.39
N VAL A 138 -22.41 1.26 -14.02
CA VAL A 138 -21.37 2.04 -13.32
C VAL A 138 -22.00 3.15 -12.46
N THR A 139 -22.97 3.88 -12.99
CA THR A 139 -23.65 4.96 -12.27
C THR A 139 -24.41 4.42 -11.05
N VAL A 140 -25.14 3.32 -11.21
CA VAL A 140 -25.87 2.67 -10.11
C VAL A 140 -24.89 2.12 -9.07
N GLY A 141 -23.80 1.49 -9.50
CA GLY A 141 -22.75 1.00 -8.61
C GLY A 141 -22.13 2.12 -7.78
N LEU A 142 -21.80 3.24 -8.42
CA LEU A 142 -21.31 4.44 -7.74
C LEU A 142 -22.34 4.98 -6.74
N ALA A 143 -23.61 5.11 -7.14
CA ALA A 143 -24.68 5.61 -6.28
C ALA A 143 -24.86 4.72 -5.04
N VAL A 144 -24.90 3.40 -5.21
CA VAL A 144 -24.98 2.45 -4.09
C VAL A 144 -23.77 2.55 -3.19
N ASN A 145 -22.55 2.65 -3.73
CA ASN A 145 -21.36 2.73 -2.88
C ASN A 145 -21.29 4.02 -2.06
N VAL A 146 -21.79 5.13 -2.63
CA VAL A 146 -21.93 6.42 -1.94
C VAL A 146 -23.02 6.38 -0.86
N LEU A 147 -24.19 5.81 -1.16
CA LEU A 147 -25.35 5.80 -0.27
C LEU A 147 -25.21 4.78 0.87
N VAL A 148 -24.70 3.59 0.58
CA VAL A 148 -24.52 2.51 1.56
C VAL A 148 -23.21 2.71 2.33
N PHE A 149 -23.08 3.81 3.07
CA PHE A 149 -22.03 4.04 4.09
C PHE A 149 -20.59 3.64 3.67
N PRO A 150 -19.82 4.52 3.03
CA PRO A 150 -18.40 4.29 2.77
C PRO A 150 -17.59 4.33 4.09
N PRO A 151 -16.89 3.23 4.47
CA PRO A 151 -15.99 3.25 5.62
C PRO A 151 -14.80 4.14 5.34
N LEU A 152 -14.39 4.94 6.33
CA LEU A 152 -13.26 5.87 6.18
C LEU A 152 -11.89 5.17 6.30
N ASN A 153 -11.87 3.90 6.74
CA ASN A 153 -10.67 3.06 6.89
C ASN A 153 -9.54 3.67 7.74
N PHE A 154 -9.78 4.75 8.49
CA PHE A 154 -8.78 5.40 9.35
C PHE A 154 -8.30 4.48 10.47
N ASP A 155 -9.21 3.73 11.11
CA ASP A 155 -8.84 2.80 12.18
C ASP A 155 -7.85 1.73 11.70
N ALA A 156 -7.99 1.29 10.45
CA ALA A 156 -7.08 0.32 9.84
C ALA A 156 -5.70 0.93 9.52
N ALA A 157 -5.65 2.22 9.15
CA ALA A 157 -4.40 2.94 8.96
C ALA A 157 -3.67 3.15 10.29
N THR A 158 -4.38 3.68 11.30
CA THR A 158 -3.84 3.84 12.67
C THR A 158 -3.39 2.52 13.27
N ALA A 159 -4.17 1.44 13.15
CA ALA A 159 -3.78 0.13 13.63
C ALA A 159 -2.53 -0.42 12.92
N SER A 160 -2.39 -0.18 11.62
CA SER A 160 -1.18 -0.57 10.87
C SER A 160 0.04 0.20 11.34
N VAL A 161 -0.08 1.52 11.55
CA VAL A 161 0.99 2.39 12.08
C VAL A 161 1.42 1.91 13.46
N ASN A 162 0.48 1.72 14.39
CA ASN A 162 0.75 1.25 15.75
C ASN A 162 1.43 -0.13 15.74
N ARG A 163 1.03 -1.01 14.82
CA ARG A 163 1.67 -2.31 14.64
C ARG A 163 3.12 -2.18 14.19
N LEU A 164 3.42 -1.27 13.25
CA LEU A 164 4.80 -1.05 12.80
C LEU A 164 5.66 -0.49 13.94
N HIS A 165 5.16 0.49 14.70
CA HIS A 165 5.83 1.00 15.90
C HIS A 165 6.21 -0.11 16.87
N LEU A 166 5.27 -1.01 17.17
CA LEU A 166 5.50 -2.15 18.06
C LEU A 166 6.55 -3.13 17.52
N VAL A 167 6.51 -3.43 16.22
CA VAL A 167 7.51 -4.33 15.59
C VAL A 167 8.90 -3.68 15.59
N LEU A 168 9.01 -2.40 15.26
CA LEU A 168 10.29 -1.65 15.29
C LEU A 168 10.85 -1.53 16.71
N SER A 169 9.98 -1.25 17.68
CA SER A 169 10.32 -1.22 19.10
C SER A 169 10.87 -2.56 19.58
N GLN A 170 10.16 -3.65 19.28
CA GLN A 170 10.58 -4.99 19.68
C GLN A 170 11.90 -5.38 19.04
N GLN A 171 12.13 -5.04 17.76
CA GLN A 171 13.40 -5.32 17.09
C GLN A 171 14.59 -4.64 17.79
N LEU A 172 14.47 -3.36 18.14
CA LEU A 172 15.54 -2.65 18.86
C LEU A 172 15.78 -3.23 20.25
N LYS A 173 14.72 -3.61 20.98
CA LYS A 173 14.84 -4.25 22.30
C LYS A 173 15.49 -5.63 22.22
N ASP A 174 15.11 -6.44 21.22
CA ASP A 174 15.69 -7.76 21.01
C ASP A 174 17.19 -7.66 20.68
N MET A 175 17.59 -6.74 19.79
CA MET A 175 19.01 -6.46 19.50
C MET A 175 19.77 -5.95 20.73
N GLY A 176 19.15 -5.06 21.50
CA GLY A 176 19.77 -4.52 22.71
C GLY A 176 19.94 -5.57 23.82
N ASN A 177 19.04 -6.55 23.91
CA ASN A 177 19.17 -7.69 24.81
C ASN A 177 20.24 -8.67 24.33
N ALA A 178 20.32 -8.95 23.02
CA ALA A 178 21.32 -9.86 22.46
C ALA A 178 22.76 -9.41 22.75
N LEU A 179 23.00 -8.10 22.81
CA LEU A 179 24.29 -7.51 23.20
C LEU A 179 24.67 -7.74 24.68
N GLN A 180 23.72 -8.17 25.52
CA GLN A 180 23.92 -8.41 26.95
C GLN A 180 23.94 -9.91 27.30
N GLU A 181 23.65 -10.79 26.34
CA GLU A 181 23.66 -12.24 26.53
C GLU A 181 25.09 -12.81 26.50
N GLN A 182 25.26 -14.01 27.08
CA GLN A 182 26.50 -14.78 26.92
C GLN A 182 26.62 -15.22 25.46
N TRP A 183 27.82 -15.10 24.91
CA TRP A 183 28.09 -15.34 23.50
C TRP A 183 28.36 -16.82 23.18
N PRO A 184 27.85 -17.37 22.07
CA PRO A 184 26.92 -16.75 21.12
C PRO A 184 25.49 -16.58 21.68
N PRO A 185 24.74 -15.53 21.28
CA PRO A 185 23.40 -15.24 21.81
C PRO A 185 22.44 -16.42 21.64
N ARG A 186 21.58 -16.66 22.62
CA ARG A 186 20.66 -17.81 22.59
C ARG A 186 19.46 -17.56 21.66
N HIS A 187 19.13 -16.30 21.39
CA HIS A 187 17.99 -15.90 20.56
C HIS A 187 18.47 -15.22 19.26
N GLU A 188 18.46 -15.95 18.15
CA GLU A 188 18.88 -15.46 16.82
C GLU A 188 17.70 -14.98 15.95
N ASP A 189 16.46 -15.21 16.41
CA ASP A 189 15.23 -14.95 15.65
C ASP A 189 15.10 -13.49 15.19
N TRP A 190 15.70 -12.53 15.89
CA TRP A 190 15.65 -11.12 15.52
C TRP A 190 16.40 -10.82 14.22
N ALA A 191 17.46 -11.57 13.89
CA ALA A 191 18.20 -11.37 12.64
C ALA A 191 17.50 -11.95 11.42
N LEU A 192 16.72 -13.01 11.61
CA LEU A 192 15.90 -13.62 10.55
C LEU A 192 14.63 -12.81 10.24
N ARG A 193 14.27 -11.82 11.08
CA ARG A 193 13.02 -11.04 10.99
C ARG A 193 13.09 -9.79 10.10
N THR A 194 14.17 -9.57 9.36
CA THR A 194 14.34 -8.39 8.47
C THR A 194 13.26 -8.27 7.38
N GLY A 195 12.77 -9.41 6.85
CA GLY A 195 11.67 -9.43 5.89
C GLY A 195 10.34 -8.92 6.48
N ALA A 196 10.07 -9.27 7.74
CA ALA A 196 8.83 -8.88 8.43
C ALA A 196 8.72 -7.36 8.64
N LEU A 197 9.84 -6.67 8.87
CA LEU A 197 9.90 -5.21 8.98
C LEU A 197 9.51 -4.52 7.67
N SER A 198 10.05 -5.02 6.55
CA SER A 198 9.77 -4.47 5.21
C SER A 198 8.31 -4.68 4.81
N ASP A 199 7.74 -5.84 5.15
CA ASP A 199 6.34 -6.13 4.90
C ASP A 199 5.40 -5.29 5.77
N ALA A 200 5.76 -5.07 7.05
CA ALA A 200 5.01 -4.18 7.94
C ALA A 200 5.02 -2.72 7.45
N ALA A 201 6.16 -2.20 6.99
CA ALA A 201 6.26 -0.87 6.40
C ALA A 201 5.40 -0.74 5.13
N ARG A 202 5.44 -1.75 4.24
CA ARG A 202 4.59 -1.79 3.04
C ARG A 202 3.10 -1.81 3.41
N ALA A 203 2.72 -2.56 4.44
CA ALA A 203 1.34 -2.63 4.92
C ALA A 203 0.83 -1.27 5.43
N VAL A 204 1.66 -0.51 6.16
CA VAL A 204 1.32 0.86 6.60
C VAL A 204 1.05 1.77 5.40
N ARG A 205 1.93 1.78 4.40
CA ARG A 205 1.76 2.59 3.19
C ARG A 205 0.46 2.27 2.46
N LEU A 206 0.16 0.98 2.27
CA LEU A 206 -1.09 0.54 1.64
C LEU A 206 -2.32 0.94 2.45
N ALA A 207 -2.26 0.86 3.78
CA ALA A 207 -3.36 1.22 4.65
C ALA A 207 -3.64 2.74 4.61
N VAL A 208 -2.61 3.58 4.66
CA VAL A 208 -2.73 5.04 4.54
C VAL A 208 -3.25 5.45 3.16
N GLN A 209 -2.72 4.84 2.08
CA GLN A 209 -3.21 5.08 0.73
C GLN A 209 -4.69 4.71 0.59
N LYS A 210 -5.10 3.57 1.15
CA LYS A 210 -6.51 3.16 1.15
C LYS A 210 -7.40 4.10 1.96
N ALA A 211 -6.92 4.62 3.09
CA ALA A 211 -7.65 5.61 3.89
C ALA A 211 -7.81 6.94 3.12
N ASP A 212 -6.76 7.40 2.42
CA ASP A 212 -6.83 8.59 1.55
C ASP A 212 -7.87 8.40 0.42
N ASP A 213 -7.80 7.28 -0.31
CA ASP A 213 -8.76 6.94 -1.36
C ASP A 213 -10.21 6.87 -0.83
N SER A 214 -10.38 6.33 0.38
CA SER A 214 -11.68 6.25 1.05
C SER A 214 -12.23 7.61 1.42
N ARG A 215 -11.36 8.62 1.60
CA ARG A 215 -11.74 9.98 2.00
C ARG A 215 -12.03 10.89 0.80
N ARG A 216 -11.23 10.80 -0.28
CA ARG A 216 -11.26 11.75 -1.42
C ARG A 216 -12.66 11.99 -2.01
N ALA A 217 -13.44 10.92 -2.15
CA ALA A 217 -14.79 10.97 -2.72
C ALA A 217 -15.90 10.71 -1.69
N ASN A 218 -15.58 10.79 -0.39
CA ASN A 218 -16.55 10.51 0.66
C ASN A 218 -17.23 11.80 1.16
N PRO A 219 -18.57 11.92 1.04
CA PRO A 219 -19.32 13.09 1.50
C PRO A 219 -19.09 13.39 3.00
N ARG A 220 -18.78 12.36 3.80
CA ARG A 220 -18.53 12.49 5.25
C ARG A 220 -17.20 13.14 5.60
N ARG A 221 -16.30 13.38 4.63
CA ARG A 221 -15.03 14.10 4.85
C ARG A 221 -15.22 15.41 5.62
N ARG A 222 -16.33 16.13 5.38
CA ARG A 222 -16.62 17.42 6.04
C ARG A 222 -16.76 17.32 7.56
N ARG A 223 -17.14 16.14 8.10
CA ARG A 223 -17.28 15.93 9.56
C ARG A 223 -15.99 15.47 10.25
N TYR A 224 -15.02 14.94 9.49
CA TYR A 224 -13.77 14.40 10.02
C TYR A 224 -12.59 14.95 9.21
N PRO A 225 -12.24 16.24 9.39
CA PRO A 225 -11.05 16.80 8.77
C PRO A 225 -9.80 16.11 9.36
N ARG A 226 -8.97 15.56 8.47
CA ARG A 226 -7.66 14.98 8.80
C ARG A 226 -6.64 15.52 7.82
N ASP A 227 -5.46 15.88 8.33
CA ASP A 227 -4.35 16.38 7.53
C ASP A 227 -3.62 15.21 6.84
N LEU A 228 -3.81 15.09 5.53
CA LEU A 228 -3.15 14.05 4.74
C LEU A 228 -1.63 14.23 4.71
N ASN A 229 -1.17 15.48 4.71
CA ASN A 229 0.27 15.73 4.67
C ASN A 229 0.91 15.24 5.96
N ALA A 230 0.20 15.33 7.09
CA ALA A 230 0.65 14.72 8.34
C ALA A 230 0.73 13.20 8.22
N ASP A 231 -0.34 12.52 7.77
CA ASP A 231 -0.34 11.06 7.63
C ASP A 231 0.78 10.56 6.70
N TYR A 232 1.01 11.19 5.54
CA TYR A 232 2.10 10.82 4.62
C TYR A 232 3.49 11.12 5.20
N ARG A 233 3.66 12.22 5.95
CA ARG A 233 4.91 12.49 6.69
C ARG A 233 5.19 11.41 7.72
N THR A 234 4.17 10.95 8.46
CA THR A 234 4.32 9.84 9.41
C THR A 234 4.78 8.55 8.70
N VAL A 235 4.21 8.23 7.54
CA VAL A 235 4.66 7.06 6.74
C VAL A 235 6.12 7.21 6.31
N GLU A 236 6.51 8.37 5.77
CA GLU A 236 7.88 8.62 5.31
C GLU A 236 8.88 8.53 6.48
N ASN A 237 8.52 9.08 7.64
CA ASN A 237 9.33 9.00 8.86
C ASN A 237 9.51 7.55 9.32
N LEU A 238 8.45 6.74 9.29
CA LEU A 238 8.52 5.32 9.62
C LEU A 238 9.33 4.50 8.62
N GLU A 239 9.25 4.81 7.32
CA GLU A 239 10.10 4.18 6.30
C GLU A 239 11.58 4.49 6.57
N ARG A 240 11.91 5.74 6.94
CA ARG A 240 13.28 6.14 7.33
C ARG A 240 13.75 5.41 8.61
N VAL A 241 12.91 5.32 9.64
CA VAL A 241 13.24 4.58 10.87
C VAL A 241 13.46 3.09 10.57
N THR A 242 12.59 2.49 9.75
CA THR A 242 12.71 1.08 9.34
C THR A 242 14.03 0.81 8.62
N PHE A 243 14.45 1.73 7.73
CA PHE A 243 15.74 1.65 7.06
C PHE A 243 16.91 1.62 8.05
N HIS A 244 16.92 2.54 9.03
CA HIS A 244 18.01 2.60 10.02
C HIS A 244 18.03 1.39 10.97
N ILE A 245 16.87 0.85 11.37
CA ILE A 245 16.81 -0.35 12.20
C ILE A 245 17.32 -1.58 11.43
N ARG A 246 17.01 -1.67 10.14
CA ARG A 246 17.53 -2.74 9.27
C ARG A 246 19.05 -2.65 9.11
N ASP A 247 19.58 -1.45 8.88
CA ASP A 247 21.03 -1.20 8.81
C ASP A 247 21.74 -1.65 10.11
N ILE A 248 21.18 -1.31 11.28
CA ILE A 248 21.68 -1.81 12.57
C ILE A 248 21.61 -3.33 12.66
N THR A 249 20.51 -3.94 12.20
CA THR A 249 20.32 -5.40 12.21
C THR A 249 21.37 -6.10 11.35
N GLU A 250 21.65 -5.57 10.15
CA GLU A 250 22.65 -6.12 9.23
C GLU A 250 24.06 -6.01 9.81
N VAL A 251 24.45 -4.84 10.34
CA VAL A 251 25.77 -4.66 10.99
C VAL A 251 25.93 -5.58 12.20
N LEU A 252 24.91 -5.68 13.05
CA LEU A 252 24.96 -6.52 14.25
C LEU A 252 25.00 -8.01 13.88
N SER A 253 24.26 -8.41 12.85
CA SER A 253 24.26 -9.77 12.31
C SER A 253 25.62 -10.17 11.76
N ASP A 254 26.26 -9.30 10.98
CA ASP A 254 27.59 -9.55 10.44
C ASP A 254 28.63 -9.70 11.56
N VAL A 255 28.59 -8.84 12.58
CA VAL A 255 29.51 -8.94 13.74
C VAL A 255 29.27 -10.23 14.54
N ILE A 256 28.02 -10.70 14.63
CA ILE A 256 27.69 -11.85 15.48
C ILE A 256 28.03 -13.19 14.83
N TRP A 257 27.68 -13.37 13.55
CA TRP A 257 27.71 -14.68 12.90
C TRP A 257 28.75 -14.83 11.80
N ASN A 258 29.43 -13.76 11.39
CA ASN A 258 30.45 -13.83 10.35
C ASN A 258 31.85 -13.74 10.97
N GLU A 259 32.51 -14.90 11.13
CA GLU A 259 33.87 -14.99 11.68
C GLU A 259 34.91 -14.22 10.85
N ASP A 260 34.65 -14.01 9.55
CA ASP A 260 35.51 -13.28 8.62
C ASP A 260 35.17 -11.77 8.54
N ALA A 261 34.25 -11.27 9.38
CA ALA A 261 33.91 -9.85 9.39
C ALA A 261 35.15 -8.99 9.70
N PRO A 262 35.49 -7.99 8.86
CA PRO A 262 36.69 -7.18 9.07
C PRO A 262 36.55 -6.19 10.24
N TYR A 263 35.46 -6.25 11.01
CA TYR A 263 35.09 -5.33 12.07
C TYR A 263 34.40 -6.08 13.22
N ALA A 264 34.56 -5.56 14.44
CA ALA A 264 33.96 -6.13 15.65
C ALA A 264 33.42 -4.99 16.54
N ILE A 265 32.42 -5.29 17.37
CA ILE A 265 31.95 -4.34 18.38
C ILE A 265 32.87 -4.47 19.60
N PRO A 266 33.53 -3.38 20.05
CA PRO A 266 34.32 -3.41 21.27
C PRO A 266 33.47 -3.83 22.47
N GLU A 267 33.98 -4.74 23.30
CA GLU A 267 33.26 -5.27 24.47
C GLU A 267 32.81 -4.16 25.44
N LEU A 268 33.60 -3.09 25.55
CA LEU A 268 33.29 -1.89 26.34
C LEU A 268 32.02 -1.15 25.86
N LEU A 269 31.61 -1.33 24.60
CA LEU A 269 30.47 -0.64 24.00
C LEU A 269 29.20 -1.50 23.94
N SER A 270 29.26 -2.81 24.20
CA SER A 270 28.11 -3.72 24.09
C SER A 270 26.94 -3.30 25.02
N LEU A 271 27.24 -3.08 26.30
CA LEU A 271 26.27 -2.62 27.31
C LEU A 271 25.69 -1.24 26.99
N PRO A 272 26.52 -0.19 26.72
CA PRO A 272 26.01 1.11 26.27
C PRO A 272 25.15 1.06 25.00
N LEU A 273 25.53 0.26 24.00
CA LEU A 273 24.75 0.05 22.78
C LEU A 273 23.39 -0.57 23.11
N GLY A 274 23.36 -1.63 23.92
CA GLY A 274 22.13 -2.31 24.32
C GLY A 274 21.16 -1.39 25.07
N ALA A 275 21.68 -0.56 25.98
CA ALA A 275 20.89 0.43 26.70
C ALA A 275 20.30 1.51 25.77
N ALA A 276 21.11 2.04 24.83
CA ALA A 276 20.66 3.04 23.87
C ALA A 276 19.59 2.47 22.91
N MET A 277 19.79 1.26 22.39
CA MET A 277 18.81 0.57 21.54
C MET A 277 17.48 0.37 22.29
N SER A 278 17.54 -0.10 23.53
CA SER A 278 16.35 -0.34 24.36
C SER A 278 15.58 0.96 24.62
N ALA A 279 16.28 2.05 24.94
CA ALA A 279 15.65 3.35 25.18
C ALA A 279 14.99 3.93 23.93
N VAL A 280 15.62 3.81 22.75
CA VAL A 280 14.99 4.21 21.48
C VAL A 280 13.80 3.30 21.15
N GLY A 281 13.89 2.00 21.45
CA GLY A 281 12.79 1.05 21.33
C GLY A 281 11.59 1.42 22.22
N GLU A 282 11.83 1.83 23.47
CA GLU A 282 10.76 2.33 24.35
C GLU A 282 10.10 3.59 23.83
N LEU A 283 10.87 4.55 23.31
CA LEU A 283 10.33 5.76 22.69
C LEU A 283 9.45 5.43 21.47
N LEU A 284 9.83 4.43 20.66
CA LEU A 284 9.04 3.98 19.51
C LEU A 284 7.74 3.28 19.89
N GLN A 285 7.66 2.66 21.06
CA GLN A 285 6.47 1.97 21.54
C GLN A 285 5.35 2.94 21.89
N LEU A 286 5.71 4.17 22.27
CA LEU A 286 4.78 5.20 22.74
C LEU A 286 3.97 5.73 21.55
N LEU A 287 2.66 5.52 21.58
CA LEU A 287 1.76 5.80 20.46
C LEU A 287 1.45 7.30 20.34
N GLU A 288 1.16 7.76 19.13
CA GLU A 288 0.67 9.14 18.91
C GLU A 288 -0.59 9.40 19.74
N GLY A 289 -0.53 10.37 20.67
CA GLY A 289 -1.64 10.75 21.56
C GLY A 289 -1.53 10.22 22.99
N GLU A 290 -0.51 9.44 23.32
CA GLU A 290 -0.15 9.09 24.71
C GLU A 290 0.53 10.28 25.43
N ASP A 291 0.66 10.18 26.76
CA ASP A 291 1.11 11.25 27.67
C ASP A 291 2.35 12.01 27.16
N ILE A 292 2.16 13.31 26.89
CA ILE A 292 3.20 14.21 26.35
C ILE A 292 4.41 14.28 27.28
N ASP A 293 4.18 14.26 28.60
CA ASP A 293 5.25 14.34 29.59
C ASP A 293 6.07 13.04 29.60
N GLN A 294 5.41 11.89 29.49
CA GLN A 294 6.09 10.60 29.39
C GLN A 294 6.93 10.51 28.11
N ARG A 295 6.36 10.92 26.96
CA ARG A 295 7.09 10.96 25.68
C ARG A 295 8.34 11.81 25.78
N LYS A 296 8.23 13.01 26.36
CA LYS A 296 9.36 13.91 26.54
C LYS A 296 10.46 13.29 27.41
N ARG A 297 10.10 12.67 28.54
CA ARG A 297 11.06 11.98 29.43
C ARG A 297 11.80 10.84 28.73
N LEU A 298 11.09 10.00 27.97
CA LEU A 298 11.72 8.92 27.20
C LEU A 298 12.63 9.46 26.11
N GLN A 299 12.21 10.53 25.42
CA GLN A 299 13.00 11.19 24.39
C GLN A 299 14.29 11.80 24.96
N ASP A 300 14.21 12.47 26.10
CA ASP A 300 15.37 13.05 26.79
C ASP A 300 16.33 11.94 27.24
N THR A 301 15.80 10.84 27.77
CA THR A 301 16.58 9.67 28.20
C THR A 301 17.30 9.00 27.04
N ALA A 302 16.57 8.69 25.96
CA ALA A 302 17.14 8.06 24.77
C ALA A 302 18.19 8.96 24.10
N THR A 303 17.94 10.28 24.06
CA THR A 303 18.92 11.26 23.57
C THR A 303 20.19 11.24 24.41
N ALA A 304 20.09 11.31 25.73
CA ALA A 304 21.24 11.33 26.62
C ALA A 304 22.09 10.06 26.48
N LEU A 305 21.47 8.89 26.37
CA LEU A 305 22.17 7.61 26.17
C LEU A 305 22.88 7.55 24.82
N VAL A 306 22.24 7.99 23.74
CA VAL A 306 22.87 8.03 22.41
C VAL A 306 24.01 9.04 22.38
N ASP A 307 23.88 10.22 22.99
CA ASP A 307 24.95 11.23 23.03
C ASP A 307 26.16 10.76 23.85
N GLN A 308 25.93 10.08 24.99
CA GLN A 308 26.99 9.45 25.76
C GLN A 308 27.70 8.36 24.94
N LEU A 309 26.94 7.57 24.19
CA LEU A 309 27.47 6.52 23.34
C LEU A 309 28.31 7.06 22.18
N ILE A 310 27.87 8.15 21.53
CA ILE A 310 28.67 8.87 20.52
C ILE A 310 30.04 9.27 21.10
N ALA A 311 30.04 9.85 22.31
CA ALA A 311 31.27 10.28 22.96
C ALA A 311 32.20 9.11 23.32
N GLN A 312 31.65 7.97 23.77
CA GLN A 312 32.42 6.78 24.08
C GLN A 312 32.99 6.11 22.83
N ALA A 313 32.19 5.93 21.78
CA ALA A 313 32.62 5.37 20.51
C ALA A 313 33.76 6.20 19.88
N GLY A 314 33.66 7.53 19.93
CA GLY A 314 34.72 8.42 19.45
C GLY A 314 36.06 8.26 20.19
N ARG A 315 36.05 7.99 21.50
CA ARG A 315 37.27 7.73 22.27
C ARG A 315 37.90 6.39 21.91
N VAL A 316 37.09 5.33 21.90
CA VAL A 316 37.55 3.97 21.53
C VAL A 316 38.13 3.98 20.12
N ARG A 317 37.55 4.76 19.21
CA ARG A 317 38.07 4.93 17.86
C ARG A 317 39.43 5.64 17.81
N GLY A 318 39.61 6.71 18.59
CA GLY A 318 40.87 7.44 18.66
C GLY A 318 42.04 6.59 19.17
N ASP A 319 41.73 5.59 19.99
CA ASP A 319 42.70 4.67 20.59
C ASP A 319 42.96 3.40 19.76
N ASP A 320 42.27 3.16 18.62
CA ASP A 320 42.48 1.99 17.76
C ASP A 320 43.64 2.19 16.77
N PRO A 321 44.82 1.57 17.00
CA PRO A 321 45.98 1.71 16.13
C PRO A 321 45.82 1.05 14.76
N LYS A 322 44.80 0.18 14.57
CA LYS A 322 44.59 -0.58 13.33
C LYS A 322 43.61 0.08 12.35
N ASN A 323 42.96 1.18 12.75
CA ASN A 323 41.98 1.92 11.95
C ASN A 323 40.91 1.00 11.32
N THR A 324 40.42 0.00 12.07
CA THR A 324 39.43 -0.99 11.60
C THR A 324 38.12 -0.33 11.14
N PRO A 325 37.27 -0.91 10.28
CA PRO A 325 35.97 -0.28 9.98
C PRO A 325 35.10 -0.11 11.25
N ASP A 326 34.56 1.09 11.49
CA ASP A 326 33.85 1.45 12.72
C ASP A 326 32.37 1.01 12.71
N SER A 327 32.13 -0.26 13.06
CA SER A 327 30.78 -0.84 13.14
C SER A 327 29.94 -0.21 14.27
N ALA A 328 30.54 0.11 15.41
CA ALA A 328 29.87 0.79 16.51
C ALA A 328 29.42 2.20 16.10
N GLY A 329 30.27 2.96 15.42
CA GLY A 329 29.94 4.28 14.88
C GLY A 329 28.80 4.26 13.88
N ALA A 330 28.73 3.23 13.01
CA ALA A 330 27.61 3.04 12.09
C ALA A 330 26.28 2.85 12.83
N ILE A 331 26.24 1.95 13.82
CA ILE A 331 25.05 1.71 14.65
C ILE A 331 24.62 2.99 15.37
N VAL A 332 25.57 3.69 15.98
CA VAL A 332 25.32 4.94 16.72
C VAL A 332 24.76 6.03 15.82
N LEU A 333 25.31 6.19 14.61
CA LEU A 333 24.82 7.15 13.64
C LEU A 333 23.38 6.83 13.22
N SER A 334 23.05 5.55 13.02
CA SER A 334 21.70 5.10 12.71
C SER A 334 20.73 5.36 13.87
N LEU A 335 21.12 5.12 15.13
CA LEU A 335 20.32 5.49 16.31
C LEU A 335 20.09 7.01 16.42
N HIS A 336 21.11 7.82 16.19
CA HIS A 336 20.98 9.28 16.19
C HIS A 336 20.03 9.77 15.10
N ARG A 337 20.09 9.18 13.90
CA ARG A 337 19.17 9.50 12.79
C ARG A 337 17.73 9.11 13.12
N ILE A 338 17.51 7.96 13.76
CA ILE A 338 16.17 7.56 14.25
C ILE A 338 15.64 8.61 15.22
N LEU A 339 16.42 9.01 16.23
CA LEU A 339 15.99 10.03 17.19
C LEU A 339 15.63 11.35 16.50
N ARG A 340 16.44 11.80 15.54
CA ARG A 340 16.17 13.03 14.79
C ARG A 340 14.83 12.99 14.04
N VAL A 341 14.46 11.83 13.50
CA VAL A 341 13.16 11.63 12.85
C VAL A 341 12.02 11.68 13.87
N LEU A 342 12.21 11.11 15.07
CA LEU A 342 11.18 11.05 16.13
C LEU A 342 10.92 12.39 16.84
N ARG A 343 11.80 13.39 16.67
CA ARG A 343 11.61 14.75 17.23
C ARG A 343 10.70 15.66 16.41
N GLN A 344 10.45 15.32 15.15
CA GLN A 344 9.68 16.14 14.21
C GLN A 344 8.17 15.97 14.42
#